data_AF-A0A3E1NQ31-F1
#
_entry.id   AF-A0A3E1NQ31-F1
#
_cell.length_a   1.000
_cell.length_b   1.000
_cell.length_c   1.000
_cell.angle_alpha   90.00
_cell.angle_beta   90.00
_cell.angle_gamma   90.00
#
_symmetry.space_group_name_H-M   'P 1'
#
loop_
_entity.id
_entity.type
_entity.pdbx_description
1 polymer ?
#
loop_
_entity_poly.entity_id
_entity_poly.type
_entity_poly.pdbx_seq_one_letter_code
_entity_poly.pdbx_strand_id
1 'polypeptide(L)'
;MNRQQQIEFGQQLNDELEKHFMSWTPELSEWYGFAKEALCKASIQQLQVPADKYEQLFETIPQGINLNVVMVLANNLDARTPADFHISPQQFAHLVKLNAAIGAQWEAQVAPVRDQLIKRFKIMQNKPGIHLIQGEA
;
A
#
# COMPACT_ATOMS: atom_id res chain seq x y z
N MET A 1 7.32 10.58 19.23
CA MET A 1 8.12 9.97 18.15
C MET A 1 8.77 11.11 17.38
N ASN A 2 10.09 11.08 17.20
CA ASN A 2 10.79 12.08 16.40
C ASN A 2 10.72 11.74 14.90
N ARG A 3 11.19 12.66 14.04
CA ARG A 3 11.14 12.49 12.57
C ARG A 3 11.88 11.24 12.09
N GLN A 4 13.03 10.94 12.68
CA GLN A 4 13.82 9.75 12.34
C GLN A 4 13.06 8.46 12.65
N GLN A 5 12.45 8.39 13.83
CA GLN A 5 11.62 7.26 14.25
C GLN A 5 10.37 7.10 13.36
N GLN A 6 9.78 8.19 12.88
CA GLN A 6 8.68 8.17 11.90
C GLN A 6 9.09 7.54 10.57
N ILE A 7 10.28 7.89 10.08
CA ILE A 7 10.84 7.32 8.84
C ILE A 7 11.09 5.83 9.01
N GLU A 8 11.74 5.41 10.10
CA GLU A 8 12.02 4.01 10.41
C GLU A 8 10.73 3.19 10.57
N PHE A 9 9.73 3.74 11.24
CA PHE A 9 8.42 3.10 11.36
C PHE A 9 7.76 2.93 9.99
N GLY A 10 7.78 3.96 9.15
CA GLY A 10 7.22 3.90 7.80
C GLY A 10 7.91 2.85 6.94
N GLN A 11 9.25 2.76 7.00
CA GLN A 11 10.02 1.73 6.31
C GLN A 11 9.65 0.33 6.80
N GLN A 12 9.64 0.10 8.11
CA GLN A 12 9.26 -1.20 8.67
C GLN A 12 7.82 -1.59 8.34
N LEU A 13 6.90 -0.62 8.31
CA LEU A 13 5.53 -0.88 7.90
C LEU A 13 5.48 -1.29 6.42
N ASN A 14 6.18 -0.57 5.54
CA ASN A 14 6.27 -0.94 4.13
C ASN A 14 6.84 -2.35 3.95
N ASP A 15 7.95 -2.68 4.62
CA ASP A 15 8.59 -4.00 4.56
C ASP A 15 7.68 -5.12 5.06
N GLU A 16 6.86 -4.86 6.09
CA GLU A 16 5.85 -5.84 6.54
C GLU A 16 4.72 -5.98 5.52
N LEU A 17 4.17 -4.87 5.03
CA LEU A 17 3.09 -4.89 4.02
C LEU A 17 3.51 -5.56 2.70
N GLU A 18 4.79 -5.56 2.35
CA GLU A 18 5.32 -6.30 1.21
C GLU A 18 5.08 -7.82 1.31
N LYS A 19 4.91 -8.34 2.52
CA LYS A 19 4.70 -9.78 2.77
C LYS A 19 3.20 -10.15 2.72
N HIS A 20 2.31 -9.16 2.60
CA HIS A 20 0.87 -9.34 2.67
C HIS A 20 0.20 -9.04 1.32
N PHE A 21 -0.85 -9.82 1.03
CA PHE A 21 -1.54 -9.80 -0.26
C PHE A 21 -3.06 -9.86 -0.07
N MET A 22 -3.80 -9.13 -0.89
CA MET A 22 -5.25 -9.29 -1.04
C MET A 22 -5.54 -10.37 -2.08
N SER A 23 -6.34 -11.37 -1.71
CA SER A 23 -6.81 -12.38 -2.64
C SER A 23 -7.72 -11.78 -3.72
N TRP A 24 -7.68 -12.36 -4.92
CA TRP A 24 -8.53 -11.93 -6.02
C TRP A 24 -10.01 -12.16 -5.70
N THR A 25 -10.80 -11.10 -5.88
CA THR A 25 -12.27 -11.12 -5.89
C THR A 25 -12.76 -10.54 -7.23
N PRO A 26 -14.03 -10.75 -7.61
CA PRO A 26 -14.58 -10.09 -8.80
C PRO A 26 -14.43 -8.57 -8.75
N GLU A 27 -14.73 -7.95 -7.61
CA GLU A 27 -14.63 -6.50 -7.42
C GLU A 27 -13.18 -6.01 -7.51
N LEU A 28 -12.23 -6.73 -6.91
CA LEU A 28 -10.82 -6.37 -6.98
C LEU A 28 -10.26 -6.55 -8.40
N SER A 29 -10.73 -7.56 -9.12
CA SER A 29 -10.32 -7.82 -10.50
C SER A 29 -10.79 -6.71 -11.45
N GLU A 30 -12.06 -6.28 -11.30
CA GLU A 30 -12.62 -5.17 -12.06
C GLU A 30 -11.89 -3.86 -11.74
N TRP A 31 -11.74 -3.55 -10.45
CA TRP A 31 -11.00 -2.39 -9.98
C TRP A 31 -9.55 -2.36 -10.51
N TYR A 32 -8.88 -3.50 -10.50
CA TYR A 32 -7.51 -3.63 -11.00
C TYR A 32 -7.42 -3.38 -12.51
N GLY A 33 -8.42 -3.83 -13.28
CA GLY A 33 -8.53 -3.51 -14.71
C GLY A 33 -8.57 -2.01 -14.96
N PHE A 34 -9.43 -1.28 -14.24
CA PHE A 34 -9.50 0.17 -14.34
C PHE A 34 -8.19 0.86 -13.90
N ALA A 35 -7.59 0.40 -12.81
CA ALA A 35 -6.30 0.91 -12.35
C ALA A 35 -5.25 0.78 -13.47
N LYS A 36 -5.13 -0.39 -14.08
CA LYS A 36 -4.19 -0.63 -15.18
C LYS A 36 -4.41 0.34 -16.35
N GLU A 37 -5.65 0.56 -16.76
CA GLU A 37 -5.97 1.52 -17.83
C GLU A 37 -5.59 2.96 -17.47
N ALA A 38 -5.82 3.37 -16.21
CA ALA A 38 -5.37 4.68 -15.69
C ALA A 38 -3.87 4.86 -15.87
N LEU A 39 -3.12 3.84 -15.48
CA LEU A 39 -1.66 3.87 -15.41
C LEU A 39 -1.02 3.73 -16.79
N CYS A 40 -1.65 3.07 -17.75
CA CYS A 40 -1.18 3.10 -19.14
C CYS A 40 -1.26 4.51 -19.76
N LYS A 41 -2.18 5.35 -19.27
CA LYS A 41 -2.39 6.73 -19.76
C LYS A 41 -1.60 7.77 -18.98
N ALA A 42 -1.35 7.54 -17.69
CA ALA A 42 -0.46 8.35 -16.87
C ALA A 42 0.99 7.86 -17.03
N SER A 43 1.93 8.71 -17.45
CA SER A 43 3.33 8.27 -17.60
C SER A 43 3.84 7.61 -16.31
N ILE A 44 4.61 6.52 -16.39
CA ILE A 44 5.21 5.83 -15.23
C ILE A 44 5.94 6.80 -14.29
N GLN A 45 6.52 7.89 -14.83
CA GLN A 45 7.18 8.95 -14.07
C GLN A 45 6.25 9.76 -13.14
N GLN A 46 4.94 9.74 -13.38
CA GLN A 46 3.91 10.36 -12.53
C GLN A 46 3.45 9.40 -11.42
N LEU A 47 3.80 8.12 -11.51
CA LEU A 47 3.48 7.12 -10.51
C LEU A 47 4.57 7.15 -9.44
N GLN A 48 4.20 7.35 -8.18
CA GLN A 48 5.12 7.23 -7.05
C GLN A 48 5.37 5.74 -6.71
N VAL A 49 5.76 4.96 -7.71
CA VAL A 49 5.99 3.51 -7.61
C VAL A 49 7.33 3.18 -8.21
N PRO A 50 8.14 2.34 -7.55
CA PRO A 50 9.30 1.74 -8.19
C PRO A 50 8.88 0.97 -9.47
N ALA A 51 9.53 1.25 -10.59
CA ALA A 51 9.16 0.70 -11.90
C ALA A 51 9.26 -0.84 -11.96
N ASP A 52 10.18 -1.44 -11.20
CA ASP A 52 10.34 -2.88 -11.04
C ASP A 52 9.14 -3.54 -10.34
N LYS A 53 8.57 -2.89 -9.32
CA LYS A 53 7.34 -3.34 -8.66
C LYS A 53 6.12 -3.17 -9.57
N TYR A 54 6.15 -2.16 -10.42
CA TYR A 54 5.12 -1.89 -11.42
C TYR A 54 5.07 -3.00 -12.46
N GLU A 55 6.20 -3.38 -13.07
CA GLU A 55 6.27 -4.43 -14.09
C GLU A 55 5.89 -5.81 -13.54
N GLN A 56 6.37 -6.16 -12.33
CA GLN A 56 6.09 -7.45 -11.69
C GLN A 56 4.60 -7.68 -11.41
N LEU A 57 3.80 -6.63 -11.19
CA LEU A 57 2.35 -6.72 -11.02
C LEU A 57 1.61 -7.24 -12.25
N PHE A 58 2.15 -7.00 -13.44
CA PHE A 58 1.47 -7.30 -14.70
C PHE A 58 1.97 -8.58 -15.37
N GLU A 59 3.12 -9.11 -14.94
CA GLU A 59 3.76 -10.29 -15.57
C GLU A 59 3.44 -11.62 -14.89
N THR A 60 3.07 -11.61 -13.61
CA THR A 60 2.63 -12.82 -12.90
C THR A 60 1.13 -12.75 -12.63
N ILE A 61 0.45 -13.90 -12.60
CA ILE A 61 -0.86 -14.01 -11.94
C ILE A 61 -0.54 -14.47 -10.50
N PRO A 62 -0.15 -13.56 -9.59
CA PRO A 62 0.05 -13.94 -8.20
C PRO A 62 -1.28 -14.39 -7.61
N GLN A 63 -1.25 -15.23 -6.57
CA GLN A 63 -2.45 -15.65 -5.84
C GLN A 63 -3.21 -14.47 -5.19
N GLY A 64 -2.66 -13.25 -5.25
CA GLY A 64 -3.27 -12.00 -4.82
C GLY A 64 -2.39 -10.79 -5.16
N ILE A 65 -2.87 -9.59 -4.88
CA ILE A 65 -2.14 -8.33 -5.12
C ILE A 65 -1.51 -7.81 -3.82
N ASN A 66 -0.27 -7.36 -3.90
CA ASN A 66 0.47 -6.85 -2.74
C ASN A 66 -0.20 -5.62 -2.10
N LEU A 67 -0.24 -5.53 -0.77
CA LEU A 67 -0.90 -4.41 -0.08
C LEU A 67 -0.28 -3.04 -0.41
N ASN A 68 1.05 -2.91 -0.54
CA ASN A 68 1.64 -1.61 -0.91
C ASN A 68 1.22 -1.17 -2.31
N VAL A 69 1.04 -2.12 -3.21
CA VAL A 69 0.54 -1.83 -4.55
C VAL A 69 -0.90 -1.36 -4.51
N VAL A 70 -1.77 -2.04 -3.75
CA VAL A 70 -3.18 -1.64 -3.66
C VAL A 70 -3.31 -0.19 -3.22
N MET A 71 -2.56 0.20 -2.18
CA MET A 71 -2.52 1.58 -1.69
C MET A 71 -2.14 2.58 -2.78
N VAL A 72 -1.07 2.27 -3.52
CA VAL A 72 -0.59 3.11 -4.64
C VAL A 72 -1.68 3.28 -5.70
N LEU A 73 -2.28 2.18 -6.14
CA LEU A 73 -3.27 2.18 -7.20
C LEU A 73 -4.53 2.93 -6.77
N ALA A 74 -4.97 2.73 -5.52
CA ALA A 74 -6.13 3.42 -4.97
C ALA A 74 -5.93 4.94 -4.93
N ASN A 75 -4.77 5.39 -4.45
CA ASN A 75 -4.40 6.81 -4.44
C ASN A 75 -4.33 7.39 -5.86
N ASN A 76 -3.85 6.60 -6.82
CA ASN A 76 -3.80 7.04 -8.21
C ASN A 76 -5.18 7.19 -8.83
N LEU A 77 -6.13 6.31 -8.51
CA LEU A 77 -7.51 6.37 -8.99
C LEU A 77 -8.27 7.54 -8.36
N ASP A 78 -8.06 7.83 -7.07
CA ASP A 78 -8.69 8.96 -6.37
C ASP A 78 -8.29 10.32 -6.96
N ALA A 79 -7.13 10.40 -7.59
CA ALA A 79 -6.64 11.62 -8.22
C ALA A 79 -7.18 11.86 -9.65
N ARG A 80 -8.07 11.00 -10.17
CA ARG A 80 -8.53 11.03 -11.57
C ARG A 80 -9.95 11.56 -11.72
N THR A 81 -10.31 11.81 -12.97
CA THR A 81 -11.62 12.24 -13.44
C THR A 81 -12.13 11.28 -14.51
N PRO A 82 -13.45 11.30 -14.85
CA PRO A 82 -13.98 10.50 -15.94
C PRO A 82 -13.25 10.73 -17.29
N ALA A 83 -12.79 11.96 -17.52
CA ALA A 83 -12.10 12.36 -18.75
C ALA A 83 -10.74 11.66 -18.91
N ASP A 84 -10.00 11.45 -17.82
CA ASP A 84 -8.71 10.76 -17.82
C ASP A 84 -8.84 9.30 -18.29
N PHE A 85 -10.01 8.71 -18.05
CA PHE A 85 -10.33 7.34 -18.42
C PHE A 85 -11.04 7.21 -19.77
N HIS A 86 -11.56 8.30 -20.33
CA HIS A 86 -12.48 8.26 -21.48
C HIS A 86 -13.72 7.38 -21.24
N ILE A 87 -14.27 7.42 -20.02
CA ILE A 87 -15.48 6.66 -19.63
C ILE A 87 -16.63 7.60 -19.24
N SER A 88 -17.85 7.07 -19.21
CA SER A 88 -19.03 7.82 -18.79
C SER A 88 -18.99 8.18 -17.28
N PRO A 89 -19.69 9.25 -16.85
CA PRO A 89 -19.81 9.58 -15.43
C PRO A 89 -20.38 8.43 -14.58
N GLN A 90 -21.28 7.61 -15.13
CA GLN A 90 -21.85 6.45 -14.45
C GLN A 90 -20.81 5.35 -14.22
N GLN A 91 -19.98 5.07 -15.22
CA GLN A 91 -18.85 4.13 -15.09
C GLN A 91 -17.82 4.66 -14.10
N PHE A 92 -17.51 5.95 -14.14
CA PHE A 92 -16.59 6.56 -13.18
C PHE A 92 -17.15 6.52 -11.75
N ALA A 93 -18.45 6.76 -11.55
CA ALA A 93 -19.08 6.63 -10.24
C ALA A 93 -19.03 5.18 -9.73
N HIS A 94 -19.12 4.19 -10.61
CA HIS A 94 -18.90 2.79 -10.26
C HIS A 94 -17.45 2.53 -9.84
N LEU A 95 -16.47 3.03 -10.59
CA LEU A 95 -15.05 2.96 -10.26
C LEU A 95 -14.73 3.59 -8.89
N VAL A 96 -15.29 4.75 -8.58
CA VAL A 96 -15.13 5.40 -7.26
C VAL A 96 -15.68 4.53 -6.13
N LYS A 97 -16.83 3.87 -6.34
CA LYS A 97 -17.39 2.94 -5.35
C LYS A 97 -16.49 1.72 -5.15
N LEU A 98 -15.96 1.15 -6.24
CA LEU A 98 -14.99 0.06 -6.17
C LEU A 98 -13.73 0.52 -5.41
N ASN A 99 -13.19 1.71 -5.74
CA ASN A 99 -11.98 2.24 -5.10
C ASN A 99 -12.15 2.40 -3.58
N ALA A 100 -13.29 2.95 -3.15
CA ALA A 100 -13.62 3.07 -1.73
C ALA A 100 -13.76 1.71 -1.04
N ALA A 101 -14.41 0.74 -1.68
CA ALA A 101 -14.57 -0.60 -1.14
C ALA A 101 -13.23 -1.33 -0.98
N ILE A 102 -12.35 -1.24 -1.99
CA ILE A 102 -11.01 -1.83 -1.94
C ILE A 102 -10.13 -1.12 -0.89
N GLY A 103 -10.20 0.21 -0.79
CA GLY A 103 -9.50 0.96 0.25
C GLY A 103 -9.90 0.54 1.67
N ALA A 104 -11.20 0.29 1.90
CA ALA A 104 -11.68 -0.21 3.19
C ALA A 104 -11.18 -1.63 3.49
N GLN A 105 -11.16 -2.53 2.49
CA GLN A 105 -10.61 -3.87 2.65
C GLN A 105 -9.11 -3.85 2.92
N TRP A 106 -8.38 -2.95 2.24
CA TRP A 106 -6.96 -2.73 2.46
C TRP A 106 -6.70 -2.29 3.90
N GLU A 107 -7.40 -1.26 4.40
CA GLU A 107 -7.21 -0.76 5.77
C GLU A 107 -7.52 -1.84 6.81
N ALA A 108 -8.54 -2.66 6.59
CA ALA A 108 -8.86 -3.78 7.47
C ALA A 108 -7.72 -4.81 7.59
N GLN A 109 -6.94 -5.00 6.52
CA GLN A 109 -5.78 -5.90 6.51
C GLN A 109 -4.51 -5.24 7.06
N VAL A 110 -4.34 -3.94 6.83
CA VAL A 110 -3.18 -3.17 7.33
C VAL A 110 -3.26 -2.87 8.81
N ALA A 111 -4.45 -2.57 9.35
CA ALA A 111 -4.66 -2.23 10.75
C ALA A 111 -3.98 -3.21 11.74
N PRO A 112 -4.16 -4.54 11.65
CA PRO A 112 -3.51 -5.47 12.58
C PRO A 112 -1.98 -5.47 12.45
N VAL A 113 -1.43 -5.32 11.24
CA VAL A 113 0.02 -5.24 11.00
C VAL A 113 0.59 -3.97 11.62
N ARG A 114 -0.05 -2.82 11.34
CA ARG A 114 0.29 -1.52 11.90
C ARG A 114 0.25 -1.54 13.43
N ASP A 115 -0.80 -2.06 14.03
CA ASP A 115 -0.98 -2.08 15.49
C ASP A 115 0.05 -2.99 16.18
N GLN A 116 0.38 -4.13 15.58
CA GLN A 116 1.46 -5.00 16.06
C GLN A 116 2.82 -4.29 15.99
N LEU A 117 3.11 -3.59 14.90
CA LEU A 117 4.36 -2.86 14.72
C LEU A 117 4.47 -1.71 15.74
N ILE A 118 3.39 -0.96 15.95
CA ILE A 118 3.31 0.08 16.99
C ILE A 118 3.59 -0.50 18.37
N LYS A 119 3.00 -1.66 18.69
CA LYS A 119 3.24 -2.34 19.97
C LYS A 119 4.71 -2.73 20.14
N ARG A 120 5.34 -3.29 19.10
CA ARG A 120 6.78 -3.64 19.11
C ARG A 120 7.65 -2.39 19.32
N PHE A 121 7.35 -1.31 18.62
CA PHE A 121 8.06 -0.03 18.78
C PHE A 121 7.95 0.53 20.20
N LYS A 122 6.75 0.53 20.79
CA LYS A 122 6.54 0.97 22.17
C LYS A 122 7.32 0.13 23.18
N ILE A 123 7.39 -1.19 22.97
CA ILE A 123 8.18 -2.10 23.82
C ILE A 123 9.68 -1.78 23.70
N MET A 124 10.19 -1.54 22.50
CA MET A 124 11.61 -1.20 22.29
C MET A 124 11.99 0.15 22.90
N GLN A 125 11.10 1.15 22.86
CA GLN A 125 11.32 2.45 23.50
C GLN A 125 11.29 2.38 25.03
N ASN A 126 10.57 1.41 25.60
CA ASN A 126 10.43 1.23 27.04
C ASN A 126 11.41 0.20 27.63
N LYS A 127 12.32 -0.38 26.83
CA LYS A 127 13.39 -1.22 27.38
C LYS A 127 14.36 -0.32 28.15
N PRO A 128 14.57 -0.53 29.47
CA PRO A 128 15.69 0.12 30.15
C PRO A 128 16.96 -0.28 29.40
N GLY A 129 17.79 0.70 29.04
CA GLY A 129 19.08 0.43 28.45
C GLY A 129 19.82 -0.56 29.35
N ILE A 130 20.09 -1.76 28.85
CA ILE A 130 21.09 -2.61 29.50
C ILE A 130 22.40 -1.87 29.26
N HIS A 131 22.79 -1.04 30.23
CA HIS A 131 24.18 -0.64 30.37
C HIS A 131 24.93 -1.94 30.62
N LEU A 132 25.48 -2.51 29.56
CA LEU A 132 26.61 -3.40 29.66
C LEU A 132 27.71 -2.55 30.33
N ILE A 133 27.81 -2.67 31.65
CA ILE A 133 29.02 -2.31 32.38
C ILE A 133 30.06 -3.32 31.90
N GLN A 134 30.67 -3.05 30.75
CA GLN A 134 31.89 -3.72 30.33
C GLN A 134 33.05 -2.91 30.87
N GLY A 135 33.52 -3.36 32.03
CA GLY A 135 34.93 -3.37 32.42
C GLY A 135 35.54 -2.04 32.83
N GLU A 136 35.90 -1.94 34.11
CA GLU A 136 37.24 -1.46 34.46
C GLU A 136 37.83 -2.38 35.55
N ALA A 137 38.99 -2.94 35.19
CA ALA A 137 40.11 -3.48 35.98
C ALA A 137 39.85 -4.45 37.15
#